data_AF-A0A9D0DT57-F1
#
_entry.id   AF-A0A9D0DT57-F1
#
_cell.length_a   1.000
_cell.length_b   1.000
_cell.length_c   1.000
_cell.angle_alpha   90.00
_cell.angle_beta   90.00
_cell.angle_gamma   90.00
#
_symmetry.space_group_name_H-M   'P 1'
#
loop_
_entity.id
_entity.type
_entity.pdbx_description
1 polymer ?
#
loop_
_entity_poly.entity_id
_entity_poly.type
_entity_poly.pdbx_seq_one_letter_code
_entity_poly.pdbx_strand_id
1 'polypeptide(L)'
;MSPKTTIIVSLLVLVGIAIGVTGWFFPRPTIPMELQTILRPESKPLQEFSLIDQNKNVFNLENFKDKWTLLFFGYTFCPDVCPTTLTVLQKFYTKLKPQVLANT
;
A
#
# COMPACT_ATOMS: atom_id res chain seq x y z
N MET A 1 20.35 27.20 47.12
CA MET A 1 20.64 26.71 45.76
C MET A 1 21.83 27.50 45.24
N SER A 2 22.91 26.85 44.78
CA SER A 2 24.10 27.59 44.34
C SER A 2 23.80 28.37 43.05
N PRO A 3 24.40 29.55 42.82
CA PRO A 3 24.16 30.34 41.61
C PRO A 3 24.43 29.54 40.32
N LYS A 4 25.32 28.54 40.40
CA LYS A 4 25.64 27.61 39.31
C LYS A 4 24.47 26.68 38.97
N THR A 5 23.72 26.22 39.97
CA THR A 5 22.58 25.30 39.78
C THR A 5 21.41 26.00 39.08
N THR A 6 21.15 27.26 39.39
CA THR A 6 20.08 28.06 38.75
C THR A 6 20.36 28.31 37.27
N ILE A 7 21.62 28.60 36.92
CA ILE A 7 22.03 28.82 35.51
C ILE A 7 21.82 27.55 34.68
N ILE A 8 22.18 26.38 35.22
CA ILE A 8 22.04 25.09 34.52
C ILE A 8 20.56 24.77 34.24
N VAL A 9 19.69 24.96 35.23
CA VAL A 9 18.25 24.69 35.07
C VAL A 9 17.62 25.63 34.04
N SER A 10 17.98 26.92 34.05
CA SER A 10 17.47 27.88 33.07
C SER A 10 17.90 27.53 31.63
N LEU A 11 19.15 27.08 31.45
CA LEU A 11 19.65 26.63 30.15
C LEU A 11 18.88 25.40 29.64
N LEU A 12 18.64 24.42 30.51
CA LEU A 12 17.90 23.21 30.14
C LEU A 12 16.45 23.51 29.73
N VAL A 13 15.79 24.42 30.44
CA VAL A 13 14.43 24.86 30.10
C VAL A 13 14.40 25.58 28.76
N LEU A 14 15.34 26.50 28.52
CA LEU A 14 15.44 27.21 27.24
C LEU A 14 15.69 26.25 26.06
N VAL A 15 16.56 25.26 26.24
CA VAL A 15 16.83 24.24 25.21
C VAL A 15 15.58 23.39 24.95
N GLY A 16 14.88 22.94 25.99
CA GLY A 16 13.63 22.19 25.85
C GLY A 16 12.54 22.97 25.10
N ILE A 17 12.39 24.26 25.42
CA ILE A 17 11.45 25.15 24.72
C ILE A 17 11.88 25.34 23.26
N ALA A 18 13.17 25.56 22.99
CA ALA A 18 13.67 25.72 21.63
C ALA A 18 13.42 24.45 20.78
N ILE A 19 13.59 23.26 21.35
CA ILE A 19 13.30 21.98 20.67
C ILE A 19 11.79 21.83 20.42
N GLY A 20 10.95 22.18 21.40
CA GLY A 20 9.50 22.13 21.25
C GLY A 20 8.98 23.09 20.16
N VAL A 21 9.49 24.33 20.16
CA VAL A 21 9.13 25.36 19.18
C VAL A 21 9.60 24.98 17.78
N THR A 22 10.83 24.50 17.63
CA THR A 22 11.32 24.03 16.33
C THR A 22 10.53 22.81 15.83
N GLY A 23 10.24 21.84 16.70
CA GLY A 23 9.41 20.68 16.34
C GLY A 23 7.97 21.02 15.92
N TRP A 24 7.41 22.14 16.39
CA TRP A 24 6.09 22.62 15.98
C TRP A 24 6.16 23.43 14.67
N PHE A 25 7.13 24.34 14.54
CA PHE A 25 7.25 25.21 13.37
C PHE A 25 7.76 24.48 12.11
N PHE A 26 8.49 23.38 12.26
CA PHE A 26 8.94 22.56 11.14
C PHE A 26 8.02 21.33 10.97
N PRO A 27 6.98 21.39 10.11
CA PRO A 27 6.10 20.25 9.88
C PRO A 27 6.91 19.04 9.38
N ARG A 28 6.52 17.85 9.85
CA ARG A 28 7.14 16.60 9.39
C ARG A 28 6.98 16.50 7.87
N PRO A 29 8.02 16.08 7.12
CA PRO A 29 7.89 15.85 5.70
C PRO A 29 6.79 14.81 5.46
N THR A 30 5.69 15.23 4.82
CA THR A 30 4.62 14.32 4.40
C THR A 30 5.12 13.56 3.19
N ILE A 31 5.26 12.25 3.32
CA ILE A 31 5.60 11.39 2.18
C ILE A 31 4.46 11.46 1.15
N PRO A 32 4.75 11.76 -0.13
CA PRO A 32 3.75 11.72 -1.20
C PRO A 32 3.02 10.37 -1.19
N MET A 33 1.69 10.39 -1.38
CA MET A 33 0.84 9.21 -1.25
C MET A 33 1.30 8.04 -2.14
N GLU A 34 1.84 8.35 -3.32
CA GLU A 34 2.39 7.39 -4.27
C GLU A 34 3.56 6.58 -3.71
N LEU A 35 4.34 7.18 -2.81
CA LEU A 35 5.51 6.55 -2.19
C LEU A 35 5.14 5.73 -0.96
N GLN A 36 3.92 5.87 -0.42
CA GLN A 36 3.48 5.15 0.78
C GLN A 36 3.32 3.65 0.50
N THR A 37 2.84 3.27 -0.69
CA THR A 37 2.70 1.86 -1.09
C THR A 37 4.05 1.20 -1.36
N ILE A 38 5.06 1.98 -1.75
CA ILE A 38 6.42 1.49 -2.02
C ILE A 38 7.24 1.38 -0.73
N LEU A 39 7.06 2.32 0.21
CA LEU A 39 7.80 2.39 1.47
C LEU A 39 7.17 1.59 2.62
N ARG A 40 5.96 1.05 2.44
CA ARG A 40 5.31 0.18 3.41
C ARG A 40 5.44 -1.28 2.94
N PRO A 41 6.44 -2.03 3.45
CA PRO A 41 6.76 -3.36 2.94
C PRO A 41 5.73 -4.43 3.31
N GLU A 42 4.73 -4.10 4.12
CA GLU A 42 3.66 -5.04 4.49
C GLU A 42 2.53 -5.03 3.46
N SER A 43 2.27 -6.18 2.85
CA SER A 43 1.10 -6.40 2.04
C SER A 43 -0.16 -6.23 2.90
N LYS A 44 -1.04 -5.30 2.52
CA LYS A 44 -2.36 -5.20 3.14
C LYS A 44 -3.17 -6.47 2.79
N PRO A 45 -3.71 -7.20 3.78
CA PRO A 45 -4.55 -8.36 3.50
C PRO A 45 -5.81 -7.92 2.73
N LEU A 46 -6.27 -8.80 1.83
CA LEU A 46 -7.56 -8.61 1.17
C LEU A 46 -8.69 -8.72 2.19
N GLN A 47 -9.72 -7.88 2.03
CA GLN A 47 -10.93 -8.00 2.83
C GLN A 47 -11.69 -9.26 2.44
N GLU A 48 -12.39 -9.89 3.38
CA GLU A 48 -13.27 -11.01 3.07
C GLU A 48 -14.37 -10.59 2.08
N PHE A 49 -14.61 -11.45 1.10
CA PHE A 49 -15.69 -11.29 0.12
C PHE A 49 -16.23 -12.66 -0.29
N SER A 50 -17.45 -12.63 -0.81
CA SER A 50 -18.10 -13.80 -1.43
C SER A 50 -18.85 -13.33 -2.66
N LEU A 51 -18.42 -13.80 -3.82
CA LEU A 51 -19.01 -13.50 -5.13
C LEU A 51 -19.50 -14.79 -5.77
N ILE A 52 -20.23 -14.65 -6.87
CA ILE A 52 -20.65 -15.76 -7.73
C ILE A 52 -19.93 -15.62 -9.06
N ASP A 53 -19.23 -16.67 -9.49
CA ASP A 53 -18.52 -16.70 -10.77
C ASP A 53 -19.49 -16.89 -11.96
N GLN A 54 -18.96 -16.86 -13.18
CA GLN A 54 -19.72 -17.08 -14.41
C GLN A 54 -20.34 -18.48 -14.53
N ASN A 55 -19.88 -19.44 -13.71
CA ASN A 55 -20.36 -20.82 -13.67
C ASN A 55 -21.33 -21.08 -12.51
N LYS A 56 -21.72 -20.02 -11.76
CA LYS A 56 -22.56 -20.08 -10.55
C LYS A 56 -21.91 -20.71 -9.31
N ASN A 57 -20.58 -20.77 -9.27
CA ASN A 57 -19.85 -21.21 -8.07
C ASN A 57 -19.57 -20.03 -7.14
N VAL A 58 -19.41 -20.33 -5.85
CA VAL A 58 -18.92 -19.35 -4.86
C VAL A 58 -17.44 -19.05 -5.13
N PHE A 59 -17.11 -17.76 -5.16
CA PHE A 59 -15.75 -17.26 -5.35
C PHE A 59 -15.37 -16.31 -4.20
N ASN A 60 -14.35 -16.68 -3.43
CA ASN A 60 -13.91 -16.00 -2.21
C ASN A 60 -12.37 -16.06 -2.04
N LEU A 61 -11.86 -15.70 -0.86
CA LEU A 61 -10.42 -15.69 -0.56
C LEU A 61 -9.73 -17.06 -0.69
N GLU A 62 -10.44 -18.17 -0.47
CA GLU A 62 -9.89 -19.52 -0.63
C GLU A 62 -9.44 -19.78 -2.07
N ASN A 63 -10.15 -19.16 -3.04
CA ASN A 63 -9.82 -19.27 -4.45
C ASN A 63 -8.53 -18.52 -4.83
N PHE A 64 -7.80 -17.88 -3.91
CA PHE A 64 -6.51 -17.21 -4.16
C PHE A 64 -5.32 -17.93 -3.51
N LYS A 65 -5.56 -18.96 -2.70
CA LYS A 65 -4.49 -19.64 -1.94
C LYS A 65 -3.50 -20.35 -2.87
N ASP A 66 -2.22 -20.25 -2.52
CA ASP A 66 -1.10 -20.95 -3.15
C ASP A 66 -0.93 -20.74 -4.66
N LYS A 67 -1.50 -19.64 -5.19
CA LYS A 67 -1.40 -19.30 -6.61
C LYS A 67 -1.23 -17.82 -6.88
N TRP A 68 -0.52 -17.50 -7.96
CA TRP A 68 -0.46 -16.14 -8.45
C TRP A 68 -1.76 -15.79 -9.15
N THR A 69 -2.36 -14.65 -8.80
CA THR A 69 -3.61 -14.20 -9.42
C THR A 69 -3.47 -12.79 -9.96
N LEU A 70 -3.90 -12.59 -11.20
CA LEU A 70 -4.00 -11.28 -11.82
C LEU A 70 -5.47 -10.85 -11.83
N LEU A 71 -5.78 -9.79 -11.08
CA LEU A 71 -7.14 -9.29 -10.93
C LEU A 71 -7.35 -8.03 -11.79
N PHE A 72 -8.42 -8.02 -12.57
CA PHE A 72 -8.83 -6.87 -13.39
C PHE A 72 -10.30 -6.56 -13.11
N PHE A 73 -10.60 -5.28 -12.86
CA PHE A 73 -11.96 -4.80 -12.66
C PHE A 73 -12.46 -4.13 -13.94
N GLY A 74 -13.51 -4.67 -14.53
CA GLY A 74 -14.13 -4.16 -15.75
C GLY A 74 -15.61 -4.54 -15.84
N TYR A 75 -16.28 -4.10 -16.89
CA TYR A 75 -17.69 -4.38 -17.16
C TYR A 75 -17.93 -4.56 -18.65
N THR A 76 -19.00 -5.27 -19.03
CA THR A 76 -19.24 -5.74 -20.40
C THR A 76 -19.53 -4.62 -21.41
N PHE A 77 -20.12 -3.51 -20.96
CA PHE A 77 -20.48 -2.36 -21.80
C PHE A 77 -19.42 -1.25 -21.82
N CYS A 78 -18.18 -1.60 -21.51
CA CYS A 78 -17.05 -0.66 -21.48
C CYS A 78 -16.51 -0.48 -22.90
N PRO A 79 -16.63 0.71 -23.51
CA PRO A 79 -16.50 0.86 -24.96
C PRO A 79 -15.10 0.63 -25.52
N ASP A 80 -14.03 0.95 -24.77
CA ASP A 80 -12.66 0.88 -25.31
C ASP A 80 -11.61 0.32 -24.34
N VAL A 81 -11.51 0.86 -23.12
CA VAL A 81 -10.37 0.54 -22.24
C VAL A 81 -10.39 -0.92 -21.79
N CYS A 82 -11.57 -1.48 -21.49
CA CYS A 82 -11.69 -2.84 -21.00
C CYS A 82 -11.29 -3.91 -22.05
N PRO A 83 -11.81 -3.89 -23.30
CA PRO A 83 -11.36 -4.85 -24.32
C PRO A 83 -9.87 -4.69 -24.66
N THR A 84 -9.36 -3.45 -24.64
CA THR A 84 -7.93 -3.18 -24.86
C THR A 84 -7.07 -3.77 -23.73
N THR A 85 -7.45 -3.55 -22.47
CA THR A 85 -6.72 -4.10 -21.31
C THR A 85 -6.75 -5.62 -21.34
N LEU A 86 -7.88 -6.26 -21.62
CA LEU A 86 -7.96 -7.72 -21.72
C LEU A 86 -7.02 -8.28 -22.81
N THR A 87 -6.89 -7.59 -23.94
CA THR A 87 -5.95 -7.95 -25.00
C THR A 87 -4.49 -7.88 -24.52
N VAL A 88 -4.15 -6.85 -23.73
CA VAL A 88 -2.81 -6.73 -23.13
C VAL A 88 -2.57 -7.85 -22.12
N LEU A 89 -3.55 -8.14 -21.27
CA LEU A 89 -3.45 -9.21 -20.27
C LEU A 89 -3.25 -10.58 -20.93
N GLN A 90 -3.96 -10.85 -22.03
CA GLN A 90 -3.77 -12.08 -22.81
C GLN A 90 -2.33 -12.19 -23.33
N LYS A 91 -1.77 -11.11 -23.89
CA LYS A 91 -0.38 -11.07 -24.38
C LYS A 91 0.65 -11.19 -23.26
N PHE A 92 0.33 -10.70 -22.06
CA PHE A 92 1.18 -10.88 -20.89
C PHE A 92 1.17 -12.34 -20.44
N TYR A 93 -0.01 -12.96 -20.39
CA TYR A 93 -0.19 -14.34 -19.96
C TYR A 93 0.61 -15.33 -20.82
N THR A 94 0.64 -15.15 -22.14
CA THR A 94 1.41 -16.01 -23.06
C THR A 94 2.93 -15.90 -22.88
N LYS A 95 3.42 -14.87 -22.19
CA LYS A 95 4.85 -14.66 -21.91
C LYS A 95 5.27 -15.14 -20.53
N LEU A 96 4.35 -15.61 -19.70
CA LEU A 96 4.68 -16.12 -18.37
C LEU A 96 5.46 -17.43 -18.45
N LYS A 97 6.38 -17.61 -17.49
CA LYS A 97 7.17 -18.84 -17.40
C LYS A 97 6.28 -20.02 -16.97
N PRO A 98 6.59 -21.27 -17.39
CA PRO A 98 5.76 -22.45 -17.07
C PRO A 98 5.47 -22.64 -15.58
N GLN A 99 6.42 -22.30 -14.71
CA GLN A 99 6.24 -22.40 -13.26
C GLN A 99 5.19 -21.46 -12.67
N VAL A 100 4.92 -20.31 -13.30
CA VAL A 100 3.86 -19.39 -12.88
C VAL A 100 2.52 -19.85 -13.43
N LEU A 101 2.52 -20.36 -14.66
CA LEU A 101 1.34 -20.94 -15.32
C LEU A 101 0.84 -22.23 -14.63
N ALA A 102 1.75 -23.03 -14.05
CA ALA A 102 1.39 -24.24 -13.31
C ALA A 102 0.64 -23.96 -12.00
N ASN A 103 0.76 -22.74 -11.48
CA ASN A 103 0.23 -22.31 -10.19
C ASN A 103 -0.63 -21.05 -10.35
N THR A 104 -1.43 -20.95 -11.42
CA THR A 104 -2.45 -19.90 -11.66
C THR A 104 -3.78 -20.58 -11.97
#